data_AF-A0A1F7UN60-F1
#
_entry.id   AF-A0A1F7UN60-F1
#
_cell.length_a   1.000
_cell.length_b   1.000
_cell.length_c   1.000
_cell.angle_alpha   90.00
_cell.angle_beta   90.00
_cell.angle_gamma   90.00
#
_symmetry.space_group_name_H-M   'P 1'
#
loop_
_entity.id
_entity.type
_entity.pdbx_description
1 polymer ?
#
loop_
_entity_poly.entity_id
_entity_poly.type
_entity_poly.pdbx_seq_one_letter_code
_entity_poly.pdbx_strand_id
1 'polypeptide(L)'
;MHEVHFTGGEPTKNPELATIAAGLSALGLEVKTTTNGQFNKEQLERLIHSGLRSFNFSVHSLRPEVFREQQTGRGGARLIAPGTLVRKKTPAMEWATGQITRELAMILMARELGADVKINSVISSSRDIQNAREIMNWASEHRIPIRLLNDLGSGMESIEAIREFIRLVGAEEVLRKVTIGASACSTVYRMPDGYEFGFKQIRDFKLESMCRTCPRDTDGTCEERFYGVRLQKNDVGQYRMRLCLQETTPVTEMAIEEFLKSPQLEEIRSYMD
;
A
#
# COMPACT_ATOMS: atom_id res chain seq x y z
N MET A 1 -15.60 -1.70 12.96
CA MET A 1 -14.63 -1.95 11.87
C MET A 1 -15.37 -2.76 10.80
N HIS A 2 -15.58 -2.21 9.60
CA HIS A 2 -16.41 -2.83 8.55
C HIS A 2 -15.62 -3.18 7.28
N GLU A 3 -14.29 -3.07 7.32
CA GLU A 3 -13.40 -3.23 6.17
C GLU A 3 -12.27 -4.21 6.48
N VAL A 4 -11.96 -5.08 5.52
CA VAL A 4 -10.74 -5.89 5.49
C VAL A 4 -9.96 -5.57 4.22
N HIS A 5 -8.68 -5.22 4.39
CA HIS A 5 -7.80 -4.89 3.28
C HIS A 5 -6.67 -5.93 3.17
N PHE A 6 -6.68 -6.73 2.11
CA PHE A 6 -5.59 -7.63 1.77
C PHE A 6 -4.36 -6.86 1.27
N THR A 7 -3.23 -7.07 1.93
CA THR A 7 -1.93 -6.48 1.60
C THR A 7 -0.81 -7.51 1.80
N GLY A 8 0.46 -7.07 1.84
CA GLY A 8 1.63 -7.90 2.18
C GLY A 8 2.48 -8.19 0.95
N GLY A 9 2.92 -9.44 0.78
CA GLY A 9 3.33 -9.91 -0.56
C GLY A 9 2.20 -9.69 -1.58
N GLU A 10 2.34 -10.17 -2.82
CA GLU A 10 1.26 -9.98 -3.81
C GLU A 10 0.03 -10.84 -3.44
N PRO A 11 -1.10 -10.27 -2.97
CA PRO A 11 -2.21 -11.06 -2.43
C PRO A 11 -2.82 -12.00 -3.46
N THR A 12 -2.82 -11.59 -4.74
CA THR A 12 -3.36 -12.38 -5.85
C THR A 12 -2.56 -13.66 -6.13
N LYS A 13 -1.38 -13.83 -5.53
CA LYS A 13 -0.67 -15.12 -5.58
C LYS A 13 -1.26 -16.17 -4.63
N ASN A 14 -2.14 -15.79 -3.71
CA ASN A 14 -2.81 -16.74 -2.84
C ASN A 14 -3.99 -17.41 -3.59
N PRO A 15 -3.95 -18.72 -3.85
CA PRO A 15 -5.01 -19.42 -4.59
C PRO A 15 -6.37 -19.41 -3.85
N GLU A 16 -6.34 -19.21 -2.53
CA GLU A 16 -7.51 -19.16 -1.66
C GLU A 16 -8.09 -17.74 -1.50
N LEU A 17 -7.49 -16.72 -2.12
CA LEU A 17 -7.90 -15.32 -1.92
C LEU A 17 -9.40 -15.11 -2.22
N ALA A 18 -9.91 -15.69 -3.31
CA ALA A 18 -11.32 -15.59 -3.66
C ALA A 18 -12.22 -16.28 -2.63
N THR A 19 -11.82 -17.44 -2.11
CA THR A 19 -12.58 -18.17 -1.08
C THR A 19 -12.66 -17.35 0.21
N ILE A 20 -11.53 -16.77 0.63
CA ILE A 20 -11.45 -15.93 1.84
C ILE A 20 -12.27 -14.65 1.64
N ALA A 21 -12.14 -13.99 0.49
CA ALA A 21 -12.91 -12.79 0.16
C ALA A 21 -14.42 -13.04 0.16
N ALA A 22 -14.87 -14.19 -0.37
CA ALA A 22 -16.27 -14.60 -0.33
C ALA A 22 -16.76 -14.80 1.12
N GLY A 23 -15.97 -15.47 1.96
CA GLY A 23 -16.29 -15.64 3.37
C GLY A 23 -16.42 -14.31 4.12
N LEU A 24 -15.47 -13.40 3.94
CA LEU A 24 -15.51 -12.07 4.58
C LEU A 24 -16.67 -11.21 4.06
N SER A 25 -16.94 -11.25 2.76
CA SER A 25 -18.06 -10.51 2.15
C SER A 25 -19.41 -11.05 2.66
N ALA A 26 -19.55 -12.37 2.83
CA ALA A 26 -20.74 -12.99 3.41
C ALA A 26 -20.98 -12.60 4.87
N LEU A 27 -19.93 -12.20 5.60
CA LEU A 27 -20.03 -11.60 6.94
C LEU A 27 -20.40 -10.11 6.92
N GLY A 28 -20.66 -9.52 5.74
CA GLY A 28 -21.01 -8.11 5.58
C GLY A 28 -19.83 -7.15 5.62
N LEU A 29 -18.60 -7.65 5.48
CA LEU A 29 -17.39 -6.82 5.47
C LEU A 29 -17.10 -6.30 4.05
N GLU A 30 -16.66 -5.05 3.96
CA GLU A 30 -16.10 -4.50 2.73
C GLU A 30 -14.69 -5.07 2.50
N VAL A 31 -14.47 -5.72 1.37
CA VAL A 31 -13.22 -6.40 1.06
C VAL A 31 -12.43 -5.63 0.01
N LYS A 32 -11.19 -5.27 0.34
CA LYS A 32 -10.27 -4.51 -0.53
C LYS A 32 -8.94 -5.24 -0.70
N THR A 33 -8.22 -4.95 -1.77
CA THR A 33 -6.85 -5.45 -1.97
C THR A 33 -5.91 -4.37 -2.50
N THR A 34 -4.63 -4.47 -2.16
CA THR A 34 -3.56 -3.79 -2.88
C THR A 34 -2.82 -4.82 -3.73
N THR A 35 -2.67 -4.58 -5.02
CA THR A 35 -2.05 -5.52 -5.97
C THR A 35 -1.19 -4.80 -6.99
N ASN A 36 -0.20 -5.50 -7.55
CA ASN A 36 0.58 -5.04 -8.71
C ASN A 36 -0.09 -5.39 -10.06
N GLY A 37 -1.30 -5.96 -10.05
CA GLY A 37 -2.05 -6.25 -11.28
C GLY A 37 -1.51 -7.42 -12.12
N GLN A 38 -0.52 -8.18 -11.63
CA GLN A 38 0.12 -9.27 -12.39
C GLN A 38 -0.63 -10.61 -12.27
N PHE A 39 -1.86 -10.65 -12.75
CA PHE A 39 -2.70 -11.84 -12.84
C PHE A 39 -3.55 -11.81 -14.13
N ASN A 40 -4.30 -12.88 -14.42
CA ASN A 40 -5.10 -12.97 -15.65
C ASN A 40 -6.55 -12.50 -15.46
N LYS A 41 -7.27 -12.36 -16.57
CA LYS A 41 -8.67 -11.90 -16.60
C LYS A 41 -9.58 -12.84 -15.83
N GLU A 42 -9.40 -14.15 -15.97
CA GLU A 42 -10.23 -15.16 -15.30
C GLU A 42 -10.12 -15.05 -13.78
N GLN A 43 -8.90 -14.75 -13.28
CA GLN A 43 -8.67 -14.50 -11.88
C GLN A 43 -9.29 -13.18 -11.42
N LEU A 44 -9.18 -12.10 -12.21
CA LEU A 44 -9.85 -10.83 -11.91
C LEU A 44 -11.36 -11.03 -11.74
N GLU A 45 -12.00 -11.68 -12.71
CA GLU A 45 -13.43 -11.99 -12.67
C GLU A 45 -13.76 -12.82 -11.43
N ARG A 46 -13.02 -13.91 -11.16
CA ARG A 46 -13.24 -14.73 -9.96
C ARG A 46 -13.15 -13.92 -8.67
N LEU A 47 -12.19 -13.01 -8.57
CA LEU A 47 -12.01 -12.15 -7.40
C LEU A 47 -13.19 -11.18 -7.24
N ILE A 48 -13.62 -10.50 -8.30
CA ILE A 48 -14.78 -9.59 -8.25
C ILE A 48 -16.05 -10.34 -7.84
N HIS A 49 -16.31 -11.52 -8.42
CA HIS A 49 -17.46 -12.36 -8.09
C HIS A 49 -17.44 -12.86 -6.64
N SER A 50 -16.26 -12.97 -6.02
CA SER A 50 -16.12 -13.31 -4.60
C SER A 50 -16.45 -12.16 -3.64
N GLY A 51 -16.78 -10.97 -4.15
CA GLY A 51 -17.06 -9.79 -3.31
C GLY A 51 -15.84 -8.90 -3.05
N LEU A 52 -14.65 -9.26 -3.56
CA LEU A 52 -13.51 -8.33 -3.61
C LEU A 52 -13.77 -7.26 -4.66
N ARG A 53 -14.38 -6.14 -4.25
CA ARG A 53 -14.85 -5.10 -5.16
C ARG A 53 -13.98 -3.85 -5.21
N SER A 54 -12.98 -3.70 -4.35
CA SER A 54 -12.07 -2.54 -4.34
C SER A 54 -10.62 -2.96 -4.53
N PHE A 55 -9.98 -2.39 -5.55
CA PHE A 55 -8.60 -2.69 -5.95
C PHE A 55 -7.76 -1.42 -5.95
N ASN A 56 -6.70 -1.43 -5.15
CA ASN A 56 -5.66 -0.42 -5.19
C ASN A 56 -4.47 -0.98 -5.98
N PHE A 57 -4.31 -0.55 -7.23
CA PHE A 57 -3.19 -0.96 -8.08
C PHE A 57 -1.93 -0.15 -7.75
N SER A 58 -0.85 -0.83 -7.41
CA SER A 58 0.45 -0.21 -7.15
C SER A 58 1.21 -0.04 -8.46
N VAL A 59 1.02 1.10 -9.13
CA VAL A 59 1.69 1.41 -10.39
C VAL A 59 3.03 2.09 -10.09
N HIS A 60 4.12 1.37 -10.35
CA HIS A 60 5.44 1.86 -10.04
C HIS A 60 6.03 2.80 -11.09
N SER A 61 5.80 2.52 -12.37
CA SER A 61 6.32 3.33 -13.46
C SER A 61 5.63 3.02 -14.79
N LEU A 62 5.35 4.05 -15.59
CA LEU A 62 4.95 3.90 -16.99
C LEU A 62 6.14 3.95 -17.96
N ARG A 63 7.33 4.22 -17.42
CA ARG A 63 8.61 4.24 -18.14
C ARG A 63 9.25 2.86 -18.06
N PRO A 64 9.39 2.12 -19.18
CA PRO A 64 9.94 0.76 -19.18
C PRO A 64 11.33 0.65 -18.56
N GLU A 65 12.18 1.66 -18.74
CA GLU A 65 13.53 1.70 -18.17
C GLU A 65 13.52 1.79 -16.64
N VAL A 66 12.65 2.63 -16.07
CA VAL A 66 12.49 2.78 -14.61
C VAL A 66 11.82 1.54 -14.01
N PHE A 67 10.79 1.02 -14.67
CA PHE A 67 10.10 -0.21 -14.25
C PHE A 67 11.07 -1.39 -14.17
N ARG A 68 11.97 -1.49 -15.14
CA ARG A 68 12.99 -2.53 -15.21
C ARG A 68 14.01 -2.42 -14.08
N GLU A 69 14.48 -1.21 -13.77
CA GLU A 69 15.41 -0.95 -12.67
C GLU A 69 14.81 -1.32 -11.31
N GLN A 70 13.52 -1.04 -11.11
CA GLN A 70 12.81 -1.38 -9.88
C GLN A 70 12.69 -2.91 -9.69
N GLN A 71 12.58 -3.69 -10.76
CA GLN A 71 12.48 -5.16 -10.66
C GLN A 71 13.80 -5.89 -10.40
N THR A 72 14.92 -5.31 -10.80
CA THR A 72 16.25 -5.85 -10.51
C THR A 72 16.76 -5.44 -9.13
N GLY A 73 16.16 -4.41 -8.52
CA GLY A 73 16.57 -3.81 -7.25
C GLY A 73 17.76 -2.85 -7.43
N ARG A 74 17.89 -1.83 -6.57
CA ARG A 74 19.07 -0.94 -6.57
C ARG A 74 20.33 -1.79 -6.38
N GLY A 75 21.12 -1.96 -7.44
CA GLY A 75 22.35 -2.77 -7.44
C GLY A 75 22.27 -4.10 -8.20
N GLY A 76 21.09 -4.50 -8.70
CA GLY A 76 20.93 -5.63 -9.61
C GLY A 76 21.38 -6.98 -9.03
N ALA A 77 21.54 -7.10 -7.71
CA ALA A 77 22.02 -8.30 -7.05
C ALA A 77 21.16 -8.63 -5.83
N ARG A 78 20.83 -9.91 -5.66
CA ARG A 78 20.14 -10.42 -4.48
C ARG A 78 21.14 -11.17 -3.61
N LEU A 79 21.17 -10.84 -2.32
CA LEU A 79 21.86 -11.65 -1.33
C LEU A 79 21.03 -12.94 -1.13
N ILE A 80 21.57 -14.08 -1.53
CA ILE A 80 20.91 -15.39 -1.37
C ILE A 80 21.47 -16.19 -0.19
N ALA A 81 22.64 -15.80 0.30
CA ALA A 81 23.28 -16.27 1.51
C ALA A 81 24.26 -15.17 1.99
N PRO A 82 24.70 -15.17 3.26
CA PRO A 82 25.77 -14.29 3.73
C PRO A 82 26.97 -14.33 2.78
N GLY A 83 27.37 -13.18 2.23
CA GLY A 83 28.48 -13.07 1.27
C GLY A 83 28.20 -13.52 -0.17
N THR A 84 27.01 -14.04 -0.50
CA THR A 84 26.67 -14.49 -1.86
C THR A 84 25.67 -13.56 -2.53
N LEU A 85 26.17 -12.72 -3.44
CA LEU A 85 25.38 -11.83 -4.30
C LEU A 85 25.18 -12.47 -5.67
N VAL A 86 23.94 -12.76 -6.04
CA VAL A 86 23.60 -13.18 -7.41
C VAL A 86 23.05 -12.00 -8.17
N ARG A 87 23.69 -11.63 -9.28
CA ARG A 87 23.16 -10.63 -10.19
C ARG A 87 21.86 -11.12 -10.83
N LYS A 88 20.77 -10.39 -10.64
CA LYS A 88 19.53 -10.60 -11.40
C LYS A 88 19.81 -10.22 -12.85
N LYS A 89 19.43 -11.10 -13.78
CA LYS A 89 19.43 -10.77 -15.21
C LYS A 89 18.45 -9.62 -15.42
N THR A 90 18.95 -8.51 -15.97
CA THR A 90 18.12 -7.38 -16.35
C THR A 90 17.15 -7.82 -17.45
N PRO A 91 15.82 -7.68 -17.25
CA PRO A 91 14.84 -8.03 -18.28
C PRO A 91 15.03 -7.24 -19.59
N ALA A 92 14.52 -7.77 -20.69
CA ALA A 92 14.49 -7.02 -21.96
C ALA A 92 13.54 -5.81 -21.86
N MET A 93 13.76 -4.77 -22.66
CA MET A 93 12.90 -3.58 -22.64
C MET A 93 11.47 -3.92 -23.08
N GLU A 94 11.32 -4.79 -24.07
CA GLU A 94 10.03 -5.28 -24.58
C GLU A 94 9.23 -5.98 -23.47
N TRP A 95 9.91 -6.68 -22.57
CA TRP A 95 9.25 -7.30 -21.43
C TRP A 95 8.68 -6.24 -20.48
N ALA A 96 9.44 -5.19 -20.15
CA ALA A 96 8.98 -4.13 -19.26
C ALA A 96 7.79 -3.38 -19.86
N THR A 97 7.87 -3.01 -21.14
CA THR A 97 6.74 -2.43 -21.89
C THR A 97 5.52 -3.35 -21.82
N GLY A 98 5.69 -4.65 -22.09
CA GLY A 98 4.59 -5.61 -22.03
C GLY A 98 4.01 -5.80 -20.62
N GLN A 99 4.78 -5.63 -19.54
CA GLN A 99 4.24 -5.63 -18.18
C GLN A 99 3.40 -4.38 -17.92
N ILE A 100 3.91 -3.20 -18.28
CA ILE A 100 3.19 -1.94 -18.11
C ILE A 100 1.87 -1.97 -18.89
N THR A 101 1.89 -2.39 -20.18
CA THR A 101 0.67 -2.52 -20.98
C THR A 101 -0.34 -3.46 -20.33
N ARG A 102 0.11 -4.60 -19.78
CA ARG A 102 -0.78 -5.54 -19.09
C ARG A 102 -1.35 -4.97 -17.79
N GLU A 103 -0.54 -4.28 -17.01
CA GLU A 103 -0.97 -3.64 -15.76
C GLU A 103 -2.05 -2.59 -16.04
N LEU A 104 -1.82 -1.70 -17.01
CA LEU A 104 -2.80 -0.68 -17.42
C LEU A 104 -4.09 -1.31 -17.97
N ALA A 105 -3.97 -2.35 -18.80
CA ALA A 105 -5.13 -3.09 -19.29
C ALA A 105 -5.92 -3.76 -18.16
N MET A 106 -5.24 -4.29 -17.14
CA MET A 106 -5.88 -4.90 -15.97
C MET A 106 -6.64 -3.87 -15.14
N ILE A 107 -6.08 -2.68 -14.95
CA ILE A 107 -6.73 -1.55 -14.25
C ILE A 107 -8.04 -1.17 -14.97
N LEU A 108 -7.99 -1.02 -16.30
CA LEU A 108 -9.17 -0.67 -17.10
C LEU A 108 -10.22 -1.79 -17.07
N MET A 109 -9.79 -3.04 -17.24
CA MET A 109 -10.68 -4.21 -17.17
C MET A 109 -11.39 -4.31 -15.80
N ALA A 110 -10.67 -4.11 -14.70
CA ALA A 110 -11.24 -4.15 -13.36
C ALA A 110 -12.36 -3.10 -13.20
N ARG A 111 -12.14 -1.90 -13.73
CA ARG A 111 -13.13 -0.84 -13.74
C ARG A 111 -14.32 -1.15 -14.64
N GLU A 112 -14.09 -1.67 -15.84
CA GLU A 112 -15.15 -2.08 -16.78
C GLU A 112 -16.05 -3.17 -16.18
N LEU A 113 -15.47 -4.07 -15.39
CA LEU A 113 -16.20 -5.08 -14.61
C LEU A 113 -16.90 -4.52 -13.35
N GLY A 114 -16.86 -3.21 -13.13
CA GLY A 114 -17.57 -2.52 -12.07
C GLY A 114 -16.87 -2.48 -10.70
N ALA A 115 -15.57 -2.80 -10.64
CA ALA A 115 -14.80 -2.65 -9.41
C ALA A 115 -14.47 -1.17 -9.10
N ASP A 116 -14.37 -0.83 -7.82
CA ASP A 116 -13.77 0.42 -7.33
C ASP A 116 -12.25 0.32 -7.51
N VAL A 117 -11.72 1.14 -8.43
CA VAL A 117 -10.30 1.09 -8.82
C VAL A 117 -9.61 2.37 -8.40
N LYS A 118 -8.46 2.22 -7.75
CA LYS A 118 -7.56 3.31 -7.37
C LYS A 118 -6.12 2.96 -7.73
N ILE A 119 -5.31 3.97 -7.96
CA ILE A 119 -3.87 3.81 -8.20
C ILE A 119 -3.11 4.33 -6.98
N ASN A 120 -2.14 3.55 -6.52
CA ASN A 120 -1.12 3.99 -5.59
C ASN A 120 0.18 4.21 -6.37
N SER A 121 0.82 5.37 -6.18
CA SER A 121 2.15 5.66 -6.72
C SER A 121 3.05 6.16 -5.60
N VAL A 122 4.27 5.63 -5.51
CA VAL A 122 5.26 5.99 -4.49
C VAL A 122 6.23 7.02 -5.07
N ILE A 123 6.51 8.08 -4.33
CA ILE A 123 7.56 9.06 -4.65
C ILE A 123 8.59 8.99 -3.52
N SER A 124 9.77 8.42 -3.77
CA SER A 124 10.83 8.31 -2.75
C SER A 124 11.73 9.55 -2.73
N SER A 125 11.92 10.20 -3.87
CA SER A 125 12.79 11.38 -4.00
C SER A 125 12.37 12.26 -5.19
N SER A 126 13.02 13.41 -5.37
CA SER A 126 12.77 14.31 -6.51
C SER A 126 12.98 13.63 -7.87
N ARG A 127 13.78 12.55 -7.94
CA ARG A 127 13.99 11.76 -9.17
C ARG A 127 12.72 11.06 -9.65
N ASP A 128 11.76 10.80 -8.75
CA ASP A 128 10.52 10.09 -9.06
C ASP A 128 9.40 11.04 -9.53
N ILE A 129 9.59 12.37 -9.45
CA ILE A 129 8.58 13.38 -9.78
C ILE A 129 8.08 13.23 -11.23
N GLN A 130 9.00 13.05 -12.19
CA GLN A 130 8.62 12.89 -13.59
C GLN A 130 7.82 11.60 -13.81
N ASN A 131 8.21 10.51 -13.16
CA ASN A 131 7.50 9.24 -13.22
C ASN A 131 6.10 9.35 -12.62
N ALA A 132 5.96 9.98 -11.45
CA ALA A 132 4.66 10.22 -10.83
C ALA A 132 3.76 11.10 -11.70
N ARG A 133 4.32 12.08 -12.41
CA ARG A 133 3.58 12.94 -13.34
C ARG A 133 2.98 12.14 -14.49
N GLU A 134 3.75 11.22 -15.07
CA GLU A 134 3.25 10.36 -16.15
C GLU A 134 2.12 9.44 -15.68
N ILE A 135 2.27 8.81 -14.50
CA ILE A 135 1.21 8.00 -13.90
C ILE A 135 -0.03 8.86 -13.61
N MET A 136 0.15 10.07 -13.07
CA MET A 136 -0.96 10.98 -12.77
C MET A 136 -1.68 11.45 -14.02
N ASN A 137 -0.97 11.79 -15.10
CA ASN A 137 -1.58 12.18 -16.37
C ASN A 137 -2.42 11.04 -16.93
N TRP A 138 -1.87 9.83 -16.97
CA TRP A 138 -2.63 8.65 -17.42
C TRP A 138 -3.86 8.40 -16.55
N ALA A 139 -3.73 8.51 -15.23
CA ALA A 139 -4.85 8.36 -14.30
C ALA A 139 -5.93 9.44 -14.50
N SER A 140 -5.53 10.70 -14.74
CA SER A 140 -6.43 11.82 -15.02
C SER A 140 -7.20 11.63 -16.33
N GLU A 141 -6.50 11.28 -17.41
CA GLU A 141 -7.11 10.98 -18.72
C GLU A 141 -8.19 9.90 -18.62
N HIS A 142 -7.97 8.90 -17.77
CA HIS A 142 -8.92 7.82 -17.55
C HIS A 142 -9.88 8.09 -16.40
N ARG A 143 -9.79 9.22 -15.68
CA ARG A 143 -10.59 9.54 -14.48
C ARG A 143 -10.53 8.44 -13.41
N ILE A 144 -9.33 7.94 -13.12
CA ILE A 144 -9.07 6.91 -12.10
C ILE A 144 -8.41 7.56 -10.90
N PRO A 145 -9.00 7.52 -9.68
CA PRO A 145 -8.41 8.16 -8.52
C PRO A 145 -6.99 7.67 -8.24
N ILE A 146 -6.05 8.59 -8.09
CA ILE A 146 -4.66 8.30 -7.73
C ILE A 146 -4.34 8.79 -6.32
N ARG A 147 -3.49 8.04 -5.64
CA ARG A 147 -2.95 8.35 -4.32
C ARG A 147 -1.43 8.27 -4.35
N LEU A 148 -0.79 9.40 -4.06
CA LEU A 148 0.63 9.48 -3.80
C LEU A 148 0.92 8.95 -2.40
N LEU A 149 1.97 8.13 -2.30
CA LEU A 149 2.46 7.54 -1.07
C LEU A 149 3.90 8.00 -0.85
N ASN A 150 4.23 8.38 0.39
CA ASN A 150 5.61 8.57 0.77
C ASN A 150 6.29 7.22 1.00
N ASP A 151 7.56 7.15 0.64
CA ASP A 151 8.44 6.04 1.00
C ASP A 151 8.89 6.23 2.45
N LEU A 152 8.55 5.27 3.32
CA LEU A 152 8.90 5.34 4.74
C LEU A 152 10.42 5.35 4.94
N GLY A 153 11.18 4.59 4.15
CA GLY A 153 12.64 4.50 4.30
C GLY A 153 13.39 5.75 3.83
N SER A 154 12.77 6.61 3.02
CA SER A 154 13.34 7.89 2.58
C SER A 154 12.91 9.07 3.49
N GLY A 155 11.99 8.84 4.44
CA GLY A 155 11.57 9.83 5.42
C GLY A 155 11.21 11.20 4.82
N MET A 156 11.91 12.25 5.26
CA MET A 156 11.61 13.64 4.86
C MET A 156 11.93 13.94 3.39
N GLU A 157 12.89 13.23 2.78
CA GLU A 157 13.23 13.42 1.36
C GLU A 157 12.02 13.12 0.46
N SER A 158 11.32 12.02 0.75
CA SER A 158 10.10 11.61 0.04
C SER A 158 8.98 12.63 0.23
N ILE A 159 8.79 13.12 1.46
CA ILE A 159 7.75 14.11 1.77
C ILE A 159 8.01 15.43 1.01
N GLU A 160 9.25 15.90 0.97
CA GLU A 160 9.58 17.13 0.27
C GLU A 160 9.47 16.98 -1.25
N ALA A 161 9.82 15.81 -1.80
CA ALA A 161 9.61 15.50 -3.21
C ALA A 161 8.11 15.50 -3.58
N ILE A 162 7.23 14.99 -2.72
CA ILE A 162 5.78 15.04 -2.94
C ILE A 162 5.26 16.48 -2.85
N ARG A 163 5.76 17.29 -1.91
CA ARG A 163 5.41 18.72 -1.83
C ARG A 163 5.87 19.48 -3.06
N GLU A 164 7.08 19.19 -3.54
CA GLU A 164 7.59 19.73 -4.81
C GLU A 164 6.68 19.33 -5.97
N PHE A 165 6.30 18.04 -6.06
CA PHE A 165 5.36 17.56 -7.05
C PHE A 165 4.04 18.35 -7.03
N ILE A 166 3.41 18.51 -5.85
CA ILE A 166 2.16 19.26 -5.66
C ILE A 166 2.30 20.71 -6.16
N ARG A 167 3.41 21.39 -5.82
CA ARG A 167 3.72 22.75 -6.31
C ARG A 167 3.85 22.77 -7.84
N LEU A 168 4.57 21.81 -8.42
CA LEU A 168 4.83 21.74 -9.86
C LEU A 168 3.60 21.39 -10.71
N VAL A 169 2.55 20.80 -10.14
CA VAL A 169 1.27 20.58 -10.82
C VAL A 169 0.24 21.66 -10.49
N GLY A 170 0.60 22.66 -9.68
CA GLY A 170 -0.28 23.76 -9.29
C GLY A 170 -1.52 23.31 -8.52
N ALA A 171 -1.42 22.22 -7.75
CA ALA A 171 -2.57 21.68 -7.05
C ALA A 171 -2.79 22.33 -5.68
N GLU A 172 -4.06 22.55 -5.34
CA GLU A 172 -4.48 23.16 -4.08
C GLU A 172 -5.10 22.12 -3.17
N GLU A 173 -4.89 22.28 -1.86
CA GLU A 173 -5.49 21.40 -0.86
C GLU A 173 -7.00 21.65 -0.76
N VAL A 174 -7.80 20.59 -0.77
CA VAL A 174 -9.27 20.66 -0.71
C VAL A 174 -9.88 19.95 0.49
N LEU A 175 -9.26 18.89 0.99
CA LEU A 175 -9.80 18.11 2.11
C LEU A 175 -8.69 17.36 2.85
N ARG A 176 -8.78 17.30 4.18
CA ARG A 176 -8.00 16.36 4.99
C ARG A 176 -8.92 15.31 5.60
N LYS A 177 -8.52 14.05 5.46
CA LYS A 177 -9.16 12.88 6.06
C LYS A 177 -8.22 12.30 7.11
N VAL A 178 -8.75 12.06 8.31
CA VAL A 178 -8.00 11.47 9.42
C VAL A 178 -8.76 10.25 9.91
N THR A 179 -8.05 9.13 10.08
CA THR A 179 -8.62 7.95 10.73
C THR A 179 -8.43 8.07 12.24
N ILE A 180 -9.52 8.14 12.98
CA ILE A 180 -9.50 8.13 14.44
C ILE A 180 -8.95 6.77 14.91
N GLY A 181 -8.14 6.76 15.96
CA GLY A 181 -7.52 5.53 16.45
C GLY A 181 -6.40 4.98 15.56
N ALA A 182 -5.92 5.71 14.54
CA ALA A 182 -4.81 5.27 13.69
C ALA A 182 -3.95 6.43 13.16
N SER A 183 -2.70 6.13 12.83
CA SER A 183 -1.72 7.07 12.28
C SER A 183 -1.99 7.43 10.82
N ALA A 184 -2.89 6.74 10.12
CA ALA A 184 -3.23 7.06 8.75
C ALA A 184 -3.96 8.42 8.64
N CYS A 185 -3.45 9.30 7.78
CA CYS A 185 -4.17 10.46 7.29
C CYS A 185 -4.01 10.59 5.76
N SER A 186 -4.89 11.35 5.13
CA SER A 186 -4.81 11.62 3.70
C SER A 186 -5.30 13.03 3.40
N THR A 187 -4.52 13.75 2.61
CA THR A 187 -4.88 15.07 2.08
C THR A 187 -5.30 14.90 0.63
N VAL A 188 -6.44 15.47 0.25
CA VAL A 188 -6.91 15.53 -1.14
C VAL A 188 -6.47 16.88 -1.71
N TYR A 189 -5.89 16.83 -2.90
CA TYR A 189 -5.47 17.98 -3.68
C TYR A 189 -6.25 18.01 -4.99
N ARG A 190 -6.52 19.21 -5.49
CA ARG A 190 -7.18 19.46 -6.77
C ARG A 190 -6.26 20.23 -7.70
N MET A 191 -6.05 19.70 -8.89
CA MET A 191 -5.29 20.35 -9.96
C MET A 191 -6.13 21.43 -10.66
N PRO A 192 -5.50 22.36 -11.43
CA PRO A 192 -6.22 23.42 -12.15
C PRO A 192 -7.25 22.91 -13.17
N ASP A 193 -7.07 21.70 -13.71
CA ASP A 193 -8.02 21.03 -14.61
C ASP A 193 -9.21 20.38 -13.88
N GLY A 194 -9.24 20.48 -12.54
CA GLY A 194 -10.28 19.93 -11.68
C GLY A 194 -10.03 18.47 -11.24
N TYR A 195 -8.98 17.81 -11.72
CA TYR A 195 -8.66 16.45 -11.31
C TYR A 195 -8.17 16.41 -9.85
N GLU A 196 -8.68 15.44 -9.07
CA GLU A 196 -8.34 15.28 -7.67
C GLU A 196 -7.44 14.05 -7.43
N PHE A 197 -6.44 14.23 -6.58
CA PHE A 197 -5.59 13.14 -6.12
C PHE A 197 -5.38 13.19 -4.60
N GLY A 198 -5.11 12.03 -4.01
CA GLY A 198 -4.77 11.92 -2.60
C GLY A 198 -3.27 11.93 -2.37
N PHE A 199 -2.82 12.45 -1.23
CA PHE A 199 -1.53 12.18 -0.64
C PHE A 199 -1.76 11.51 0.71
N LYS A 200 -1.35 10.25 0.85
CA LYS A 200 -1.42 9.53 2.12
C LYS A 200 -0.18 9.77 2.95
N GLN A 201 -0.39 10.08 4.23
CA GLN A 201 0.67 10.36 5.18
C GLN A 201 0.42 9.59 6.48
N ILE A 202 1.45 9.59 7.32
CA ILE A 202 1.41 9.08 8.67
C ILE A 202 1.50 10.27 9.63
N ARG A 203 0.47 10.44 10.48
CA ARG A 203 0.45 11.39 11.58
C ARG A 203 1.02 10.75 12.84
N ASP A 204 1.39 11.59 13.80
CA ASP A 204 1.84 11.10 15.10
C ASP A 204 0.65 10.61 15.94
N PHE A 205 0.31 9.33 15.77
CA PHE A 205 -0.70 8.64 16.58
C PHE A 205 -0.17 7.29 17.01
N LYS A 206 -0.06 7.09 18.32
CA LYS A 206 0.56 5.93 18.96
C LYS A 206 -0.42 5.34 19.95
N LEU A 207 -0.32 4.03 20.17
CA LEU A 207 -1.02 3.36 21.26
C LEU A 207 -0.11 3.37 22.49
N GLU A 208 -0.59 3.91 23.59
CA GLU A 208 0.16 3.95 24.86
C GLU A 208 0.55 2.54 25.31
N SER A 209 -0.37 1.58 25.15
CA SER A 209 -0.22 0.17 25.53
C SER A 209 0.90 -0.59 24.81
N MET A 210 1.47 -0.05 23.74
CA MET A 210 2.62 -0.66 23.05
C MET A 210 3.77 0.30 22.75
N CYS A 211 3.53 1.61 22.65
CA CYS A 211 4.53 2.59 22.23
C CYS A 211 5.27 3.25 23.39
N ARG A 212 4.69 3.30 24.61
CA ARG A 212 5.24 4.04 25.76
C ARG A 212 6.72 3.78 26.06
N THR A 213 7.16 2.54 25.91
CA THR A 213 8.54 2.11 26.18
C THR A 213 9.27 1.67 24.92
N CYS A 214 8.80 2.09 23.74
CA CYS A 214 9.38 1.69 22.46
C CYS A 214 10.71 2.44 22.23
N PRO A 215 11.83 1.74 21.98
CA PRO A 215 13.11 2.37 21.68
C PRO A 215 13.03 3.33 20.48
N ARG A 216 12.29 2.93 19.43
CA ARG A 216 12.11 3.74 18.22
C ARG A 216 11.34 5.03 18.43
N ASP A 217 10.46 5.02 19.42
CA ASP A 217 9.75 6.24 19.79
C ASP A 217 10.67 7.20 20.54
N THR A 218 11.51 6.64 21.42
CA THR A 218 12.44 7.39 22.27
C THR A 218 13.55 8.04 21.44
N ASP A 219 14.06 7.35 20.41
CA ASP A 219 15.14 7.86 19.54
C ASP A 219 14.64 8.61 18.29
N GLY A 220 13.32 8.73 18.12
CA GLY A 220 12.71 9.44 16.99
C GLY A 220 12.76 8.71 15.65
N THR A 221 13.09 7.41 15.63
CA THR A 221 13.17 6.58 14.40
C THR A 221 11.88 5.85 14.05
N CYS A 222 10.80 6.05 14.81
CA CYS A 222 9.49 5.51 14.49
C CYS A 222 8.96 6.16 13.20
N GLU A 223 8.67 5.34 12.19
CA GLU A 223 8.13 5.74 10.88
C GLU A 223 6.64 5.44 10.78
N GLU A 224 6.18 4.36 11.39
CA GLU A 224 4.80 3.86 11.26
C GLU A 224 3.81 4.47 12.27
N ARG A 225 4.28 4.65 13.51
CA ARG A 225 3.42 4.79 14.70
C ARG A 225 2.38 3.66 14.76
N PHE A 226 1.15 3.90 15.23
CA PHE A 226 0.08 2.88 15.16
C PHE A 226 -0.77 3.04 13.88
N TYR A 227 -0.44 2.30 12.84
CA TYR A 227 -1.19 2.36 11.58
C TYR A 227 -2.51 1.57 11.61
N GLY A 228 -2.52 0.43 12.29
CA GLY A 228 -3.70 -0.42 12.37
C GLY A 228 -3.37 -1.88 12.66
N VAL A 229 -4.42 -2.66 12.87
CA VAL A 229 -4.35 -4.09 13.22
C VAL A 229 -4.12 -4.92 11.96
N ARG A 230 -3.18 -5.88 12.02
CA ARG A 230 -2.88 -6.80 10.91
C ARG A 230 -2.93 -8.24 11.39
N LEU A 231 -3.38 -9.12 10.51
CA LEU A 231 -3.26 -10.57 10.66
C LEU A 231 -2.22 -11.07 9.67
N GLN A 232 -1.15 -11.70 10.13
CA GLN A 232 -0.04 -12.16 9.29
C GLN A 232 0.42 -13.55 9.68
N LYS A 233 0.99 -14.31 8.74
CA LYS A 233 1.68 -15.56 9.04
C LYS A 233 3.10 -15.25 9.50
N ASN A 234 3.53 -15.85 10.60
CA ASN A 234 4.94 -15.88 11.00
C ASN A 234 5.74 -16.91 10.16
N ASP A 235 7.04 -17.01 10.43
CA ASP A 235 7.96 -17.89 9.69
C ASP A 235 7.61 -19.39 9.78
N VAL A 236 6.87 -19.79 10.82
CA VAL A 236 6.38 -21.16 11.00
C VAL A 236 4.95 -21.37 10.47
N GLY A 237 4.40 -20.39 9.75
CA GLY A 237 3.12 -20.46 9.05
C GLY A 237 1.88 -20.24 9.93
N GLN A 238 2.06 -19.84 11.19
CA GLN A 238 0.97 -19.57 12.13
C GLN A 238 0.48 -18.12 12.00
N TYR A 239 -0.84 -17.93 12.02
CA TYR A 239 -1.42 -16.58 12.02
C TYR A 239 -1.23 -15.89 13.38
N ARG A 240 -0.71 -14.67 13.34
CA ARG A 240 -0.49 -13.80 14.49
C ARG A 240 -1.07 -12.41 14.24
N MET A 241 -1.48 -11.75 15.31
CA MET A 241 -1.88 -10.36 15.30
C MET A 241 -0.62 -9.51 15.35
N ARG A 242 -0.46 -8.60 14.38
CA ARG A 242 0.68 -7.69 14.27
C ARG A 242 0.20 -6.24 14.30
N LEU A 243 0.70 -5.48 15.25
CA LEU A 243 0.32 -4.08 15.52
C LEU A 243 1.40 -3.07 15.11
N CYS A 244 2.65 -3.53 14.94
CA CYS A 244 3.76 -2.72 14.43
C CYS A 244 4.59 -3.51 13.40
N LEU A 245 5.04 -2.85 12.35
CA LEU A 245 5.92 -3.35 11.30
C LEU A 245 7.39 -3.20 11.67
N GLN A 246 7.76 -2.19 12.46
CA GLN A 246 9.16 -1.88 12.78
C GLN A 246 9.69 -2.60 14.05
N GLU A 247 8.80 -3.06 14.93
CA GLU A 247 9.14 -3.76 16.17
C GLU A 247 8.36 -5.06 16.34
N THR A 248 9.07 -6.14 16.67
CA THR A 248 8.50 -7.45 16.97
C THR A 248 8.74 -7.79 18.43
N THR A 249 7.74 -7.55 19.28
CA THR A 249 7.77 -7.77 20.73
C THR A 249 6.47 -8.45 21.16
N PRO A 250 6.35 -9.01 22.38
CA PRO A 250 5.11 -9.59 22.86
C PRO A 250 3.91 -8.63 22.91
N VAL A 251 4.14 -7.31 22.88
CA VAL A 251 3.07 -6.29 22.86
C VAL A 251 2.75 -5.77 21.46
N THR A 252 3.58 -6.06 20.46
CA THR A 252 3.38 -5.66 19.05
C THR A 252 3.07 -6.84 18.12
N GLU A 253 3.36 -8.07 18.54
CA GLU A 253 3.02 -9.30 17.83
C GLU A 253 2.61 -10.41 18.82
N MET A 254 1.39 -10.96 18.67
CA MET A 254 0.80 -11.90 19.63
C MET A 254 -0.18 -12.90 18.98
N ALA A 255 -0.60 -13.93 19.72
CA ALA A 255 -1.67 -14.83 19.27
C ALA A 255 -3.01 -14.07 19.12
N ILE A 256 -3.93 -14.62 18.33
CA ILE A 256 -5.26 -14.01 18.16
C ILE A 256 -6.00 -14.00 19.49
N GLU A 257 -5.93 -15.10 20.24
CA GLU A 257 -6.59 -15.27 21.55
C GLU A 257 -6.03 -14.33 22.61
N GLU A 258 -4.73 -14.01 22.52
CA GLU A 258 -4.05 -13.04 23.39
C GLU A 258 -4.51 -11.62 23.05
N PHE A 259 -4.54 -11.26 21.77
CA PHE A 259 -5.00 -9.95 21.30
C PHE A 259 -6.45 -9.65 21.71
N LEU A 260 -7.33 -10.66 21.66
CA LEU A 260 -8.73 -10.49 22.06
C LEU A 260 -8.92 -10.13 23.55
N LYS A 261 -7.87 -10.30 24.37
CA LYS A 261 -7.85 -9.98 25.80
C LYS A 261 -6.81 -8.90 26.14
N SER A 262 -6.22 -8.26 25.15
CA SER A 262 -5.05 -7.42 25.34
C SER A 262 -5.43 -5.96 25.66
N PRO A 263 -4.59 -5.24 26.42
CA PRO A 263 -4.78 -3.81 26.64
C PRO A 263 -4.74 -3.00 25.33
N GLN A 264 -4.06 -3.51 24.29
CA GLN A 264 -4.04 -2.88 22.97
C GLN A 264 -5.43 -2.88 22.33
N LEU A 265 -6.18 -3.97 22.41
CA LEU A 265 -7.54 -4.02 21.86
C LEU A 265 -8.51 -3.12 22.66
N GLU A 266 -8.38 -3.08 23.98
CA GLU A 266 -9.14 -2.18 24.84
C GLU A 266 -8.87 -0.71 24.48
N GLU A 267 -7.59 -0.35 24.32
CA GLU A 267 -7.20 1.00 23.90
C GLU A 267 -7.69 1.33 22.49
N ILE A 268 -7.61 0.41 21.53
CA ILE A 268 -8.13 0.63 20.17
C ILE A 268 -9.64 0.87 20.20
N ARG A 269 -10.39 0.14 21.03
CA ARG A 269 -11.84 0.28 21.18
C ARG A 269 -12.24 1.62 21.77
N SER A 270 -11.46 2.17 22.71
CA SER A 270 -11.77 3.46 23.33
C SER A 270 -11.75 4.65 22.35
N TYR A 271 -11.14 4.48 21.17
CA TYR A 271 -11.16 5.47 20.08
C TYR A 271 -12.28 5.26 19.06
N MET A 272 -13.05 4.17 19.17
CA MET A 272 -14.13 3.81 18.23
C MET A 272 -15.53 4.08 18.80
N ASP A 273 -15.64 4.29 20.11
CA ASP A 273 -16.86 4.70 20.83
C ASP A 273 -17.02 6.24 20.79
#